data_AF-A0A2U1SXT5-F1
#
_entry.id   AF-A0A2U1SXT5-F1
#
_cell.length_a   1.000
_cell.length_b   1.000
_cell.length_c   1.000
_cell.angle_alpha   90.00
_cell.angle_beta   90.00
_cell.angle_gamma   90.00
#
_symmetry.space_group_name_H-M   'P 1'
#
loop_
_entity.id
_entity.type
_entity.pdbx_description
1 polymer ?
#
loop_
_entity_poly.entity_id
_entity_poly.type
_entity_poly.pdbx_seq_one_letter_code
_entity_poly.pdbx_strand_id
1 'polypeptide(L)'
;MSDIDDFPELDDQLGERLASLSDDEAAVRARALRAGLDDYELDDEDFDILESVTDDPDAITYLPALPVLAIVGRPNVGKSALVNRILGRREAVVEDTPGVTRDRVTYKAEWNERHFTVVDTGGWEPDARGIDASVAAQAEVAVDLADAVLFVVDANVGATATDEHVVRMLRQTNRPVILVANKVDDVRQEPNAAELWSLGLGEPWPVSAVHGRGVADLLDHVLTILPEISAVAKEEVGGPRRVAIIGRPNVGKSSLLNKAAGEERVVVNDLAGTTRDPVDEQVEIAGKVWRFVDTAGIRRRVNLSQGADFYASLRTSAALEKAEVAVVVLDVTEPVSVQDLKIIDLVLESGRALVLAYNKWDLLDDERRIYLEREIEQDLSHVAWAPRVNISAKTGRHLEKLVPALETALESWDTRIPTGKFNALLAELTAEHPHPVRGGKQPRILFGTQASSRPPTFVLFTTGFLDPQYRRFITRRLREIFGFEGTPINVNMRVRERRKRT
;
A
#
# COMPACT_ATOMS: atom_id res chain seq x y z
N MET A 1 39.23 -1.42 6.59
CA MET A 1 39.40 -1.36 8.05
C MET A 1 38.36 -2.29 8.62
N SER A 2 38.79 -3.35 9.29
CA SER A 2 37.91 -4.37 9.86
C SER A 2 37.10 -3.76 11.01
N ASP A 3 35.81 -3.50 10.77
CA ASP A 3 34.82 -3.32 11.82
C ASP A 3 34.64 -4.69 12.50
N ILE A 4 35.51 -4.98 13.46
CA ILE A 4 35.31 -6.11 14.38
C ILE A 4 34.17 -5.67 15.29
N ASP A 5 33.02 -6.33 15.14
CA ASP A 5 31.83 -6.11 15.96
C ASP A 5 32.19 -6.45 17.42
N ASP A 6 32.38 -5.44 18.27
CA ASP A 6 32.76 -5.57 19.70
C ASP A 6 31.63 -6.19 20.57
N PHE A 7 30.55 -6.66 19.94
CA PHE A 7 29.40 -7.26 20.61
C PHE A 7 29.36 -8.78 20.37
N PRO A 8 29.26 -9.61 21.42
CA PRO A 8 29.28 -11.07 21.29
C PRO A 8 28.08 -11.62 20.51
N GLU A 9 28.17 -12.90 20.14
CA GLU A 9 27.08 -13.66 19.49
C GLU A 9 25.83 -13.73 20.39
N LEU A 10 24.68 -14.12 19.81
CA LEU A 10 23.42 -14.25 20.56
C LEU A 10 23.55 -15.32 21.65
N ASP A 11 22.93 -15.07 22.81
CA ASP A 11 22.55 -16.14 23.72
C ASP A 11 21.37 -16.89 23.09
N ASP A 12 21.58 -18.16 22.69
CA ASP A 12 20.53 -19.00 22.09
C ASP A 12 19.29 -19.12 23.02
N GLN A 13 19.47 -18.95 24.33
CA GLN A 13 18.36 -19.00 25.29
C GLN A 13 17.51 -17.72 25.30
N LEU A 14 18.00 -16.59 24.78
CA LEU A 14 17.25 -15.33 24.74
C LEU A 14 16.03 -15.41 23.81
N GLY A 15 16.21 -16.02 22.63
CA GLY A 15 15.12 -16.23 21.68
C GLY A 15 14.01 -17.10 22.26
N GLU A 16 14.39 -18.20 22.93
CA GLU A 16 13.44 -19.11 23.59
C GLU A 16 12.70 -18.43 24.74
N ARG A 17 13.40 -17.65 25.59
CA ARG A 17 12.79 -16.88 26.68
C ARG A 17 11.75 -15.88 26.15
N LEU A 18 12.09 -15.15 25.09
CA LEU A 18 11.17 -14.19 24.44
C LEU A 18 9.98 -14.88 23.76
N ALA A 19 10.18 -16.05 23.16
CA ALA A 19 9.10 -16.84 22.58
C ALA A 19 8.16 -17.42 23.65
N SER A 20 8.67 -17.72 24.84
CA SER A 20 7.90 -18.27 25.97
C SER A 20 7.06 -17.24 26.74
N LEU A 21 7.32 -15.94 26.55
CA LEU A 21 6.52 -14.85 27.13
C LEU A 21 5.12 -14.87 26.53
N SER A 22 4.11 -15.05 27.39
CA SER A 22 2.71 -14.97 26.96
C SER A 22 2.37 -13.55 26.49
N ASP A 23 1.46 -13.45 25.52
CA ASP A 23 1.07 -12.15 24.98
C ASP A 23 0.41 -11.25 26.04
N ASP A 24 -0.30 -11.85 27.01
CA ASP A 24 -0.87 -11.14 28.16
C ASP A 24 0.22 -10.54 29.07
N GLU A 25 1.26 -11.30 29.40
CA GLU A 25 2.40 -10.82 30.19
C GLU A 25 3.16 -9.71 29.46
N ALA A 26 3.34 -9.88 28.14
CA ALA A 26 3.94 -8.88 27.29
C ALA A 26 3.12 -7.56 27.30
N ALA A 27 1.79 -7.65 27.15
CA ALA A 27 0.90 -6.49 27.15
C ALA A 27 0.86 -5.78 28.51
N VAL A 28 0.84 -6.51 29.63
CA VAL A 28 0.90 -5.92 30.98
C VAL A 28 2.22 -5.17 31.20
N ARG A 29 3.34 -5.76 30.76
CA ARG A 29 4.67 -5.12 30.84
C ARG A 29 4.76 -3.86 29.99
N ALA A 30 4.24 -3.90 28.77
CA ALA A 30 4.19 -2.74 27.87
C ALA A 30 3.43 -1.56 28.51
N ARG A 31 2.23 -1.83 29.07
CA ARG A 31 1.43 -0.82 29.78
C ARG A 31 2.18 -0.20 30.96
N ALA A 32 2.88 -1.01 31.75
CA ALA A 32 3.66 -0.50 32.89
C ALA A 32 4.82 0.40 32.46
N LEU A 33 5.56 0.04 31.41
CA LEU A 33 6.65 0.86 30.88
C LEU A 33 6.14 2.15 30.22
N ARG A 34 5.02 2.07 29.49
CA ARG A 34 4.36 3.23 28.89
C ARG A 34 3.93 4.25 29.95
N ALA A 35 3.32 3.81 31.04
CA ALA A 35 2.97 4.69 32.16
C ALA A 35 4.20 5.39 32.78
N GLY A 36 5.38 4.76 32.70
CA GLY A 36 6.64 5.36 33.13
C GLY A 36 7.10 6.56 32.28
N LEU A 37 6.54 6.75 31.07
CA LEU A 37 6.82 7.91 30.22
C LEU A 37 6.13 9.19 30.71
N ASP A 38 5.11 9.11 31.57
CA ASP A 38 4.41 10.28 32.11
C ASP A 38 5.32 11.20 32.96
N ASP A 39 6.45 10.65 33.44
CA ASP A 39 7.52 11.38 34.13
C ASP A 39 8.37 12.25 33.19
N TYR A 40 8.16 12.17 31.87
CA TYR A 40 8.97 12.81 30.83
C TYR A 40 8.17 13.79 29.97
N GLU A 41 8.87 14.73 29.33
CA GLU A 41 8.26 15.70 28.41
C GLU A 41 8.03 15.05 27.04
N LEU A 42 6.76 14.75 26.73
CA LEU A 42 6.27 14.21 25.47
C LEU A 42 5.66 15.33 24.62
N ASP A 43 5.89 15.28 23.31
CA ASP A 43 5.27 16.15 22.30
C ASP A 43 4.05 15.48 21.64
N ASP A 44 3.26 16.23 20.87
CA ASP A 44 2.02 15.72 20.23
C ASP A 44 2.31 14.53 19.30
N GLU A 45 3.42 14.55 18.56
CA GLU A 45 3.82 13.44 17.69
C GLU A 45 4.16 12.16 18.49
N ASP A 46 4.60 12.28 19.74
CA ASP A 46 4.80 11.10 20.59
C ASP A 46 3.48 10.46 20.97
N PHE A 47 2.47 11.26 21.26
CA PHE A 47 1.14 10.74 21.57
C PHE A 47 0.59 9.97 20.37
N ASP A 48 0.74 10.52 19.15
CA ASP A 48 0.34 9.83 17.92
C ASP A 48 1.08 8.49 17.73
N ILE A 49 2.40 8.44 17.97
CA ILE A 49 3.18 7.20 17.89
C ILE A 49 2.75 6.20 18.96
N LEU A 50 2.44 6.67 20.17
CA LEU A 50 2.04 5.79 21.26
C LEU A 50 0.59 5.30 21.07
N GLU A 51 -0.31 6.11 20.53
CA GLU A 51 -1.72 5.76 20.29
C GLU A 51 -1.92 4.89 19.05
N SER A 52 -1.12 5.06 18.01
CA SER A 52 -1.15 4.23 16.80
C SER A 52 -0.68 2.78 17.01
N VAL A 53 -0.12 2.47 18.18
CA VAL A 53 0.37 1.13 18.53
C VAL A 53 -0.74 0.37 19.24
N THR A 54 -1.45 -0.48 18.51
CA THR A 54 -2.34 -1.48 19.09
C THR A 54 -1.50 -2.63 19.70
N ASP A 55 -1.81 -3.04 20.93
CA ASP A 55 -1.11 -4.12 21.66
C ASP A 55 -1.48 -5.53 21.17
N ASP A 56 -2.25 -5.64 20.08
CA ASP A 56 -2.74 -6.92 19.56
C ASP A 56 -1.76 -7.50 18.51
N PRO A 57 -1.08 -8.64 18.81
CA PRO A 57 -0.17 -9.32 17.87
C PRO A 57 -0.83 -9.77 16.58
N ASP A 58 -2.15 -10.04 16.61
CA ASP A 58 -2.93 -10.50 15.46
C ASP A 58 -3.64 -9.35 14.74
N ALA A 59 -3.48 -8.10 15.22
CA ALA A 59 -3.98 -6.92 14.54
C ALA A 59 -3.15 -6.67 13.28
N ILE A 60 -3.56 -7.35 12.21
CA ILE A 60 -3.28 -6.94 10.85
C ILE A 60 -3.80 -5.50 10.75
N THR A 61 -2.90 -4.53 10.54
CA THR A 61 -3.31 -3.17 10.24
C THR A 61 -3.81 -3.18 8.80
N TYR A 62 -5.09 -3.47 8.65
CA TYR A 62 -5.79 -3.30 7.40
C TYR A 62 -5.78 -1.81 7.08
N LEU A 63 -5.49 -1.46 5.82
CA LEU A 63 -5.87 -0.13 5.34
C LEU A 63 -7.37 0.00 5.66
N PRO A 64 -7.82 1.08 6.32
CA PRO A 64 -9.24 1.19 6.68
C PRO A 64 -10.04 0.97 5.41
N ALA A 65 -10.96 0.01 5.47
CA ALA A 65 -11.79 -0.34 4.33
C ALA A 65 -12.51 0.94 3.92
N LEU A 66 -12.09 1.53 2.79
CA LEU A 66 -12.54 2.86 2.42
C LEU A 66 -14.05 2.84 2.26
N PRO A 67 -14.79 3.82 2.83
CA PRO A 67 -16.23 3.86 2.70
C PRO A 67 -16.64 3.84 1.23
N VAL A 68 -17.67 3.05 0.90
CA VAL A 68 -18.11 2.82 -0.47
C VAL A 68 -19.38 3.61 -0.76
N LEU A 69 -19.31 4.48 -1.76
CA LEU A 69 -20.41 5.30 -2.27
C LEU A 69 -20.87 4.76 -3.64
N ALA A 70 -22.05 4.16 -3.69
CA ALA A 70 -22.62 3.70 -4.96
C ALA A 70 -23.37 4.85 -5.67
N ILE A 71 -23.16 5.00 -6.98
CA ILE A 71 -23.90 5.93 -7.82
C ILE A 71 -24.87 5.15 -8.68
N VAL A 72 -26.16 5.31 -8.39
CA VAL A 72 -27.30 4.59 -8.99
C VAL A 72 -28.22 5.60 -9.66
N GLY A 73 -28.96 5.19 -10.70
CA GLY A 73 -29.85 6.08 -11.44
C GLY A 73 -29.95 5.68 -12.90
N ARG A 74 -31.08 5.93 -13.56
CA ARG A 74 -31.35 5.47 -14.94
C ARG A 74 -30.29 5.96 -15.96
N PRO A 75 -30.23 5.43 -17.19
CA PRO A 75 -29.25 5.87 -18.19
C PRO A 75 -29.41 7.35 -18.52
N ASN A 76 -28.34 7.99 -18.95
CA ASN A 76 -28.32 9.36 -19.44
C ASN A 76 -28.73 10.45 -18.42
N VAL A 77 -28.88 10.11 -17.13
CA VAL A 77 -29.06 11.11 -16.05
C VAL A 77 -27.78 11.83 -15.68
N GLY A 78 -26.64 11.43 -16.24
CA GLY A 78 -25.33 12.06 -16.01
C GLY A 78 -24.51 11.46 -14.86
N LYS A 79 -24.69 10.18 -14.53
CA LYS A 79 -23.88 9.46 -13.52
C LYS A 79 -22.39 9.56 -13.78
N SER A 80 -21.94 9.20 -14.98
CA SER A 80 -20.52 9.21 -15.32
C SER A 80 -19.93 10.63 -15.36
N ALA A 81 -20.74 11.64 -15.69
CA ALA A 81 -20.33 13.04 -15.55
C ALA A 81 -20.14 13.42 -14.07
N LEU A 82 -20.99 12.92 -13.18
CA LEU A 82 -20.89 13.15 -11.73
C LEU A 82 -19.67 12.43 -11.14
N VAL A 83 -19.44 11.16 -11.51
CA VAL A 83 -18.25 10.38 -11.14
C VAL A 83 -16.97 11.14 -11.51
N ASN A 84 -16.85 11.58 -12.77
CA ASN A 84 -15.70 12.36 -13.23
C ASN A 84 -15.49 13.65 -12.43
N ARG A 85 -16.58 14.30 -12.03
CA ARG A 85 -16.49 15.52 -11.22
C ARG A 85 -15.92 15.21 -9.85
N ILE A 86 -16.43 14.16 -9.20
CA ILE A 86 -15.99 13.71 -7.87
C ILE A 86 -14.50 13.32 -7.89
N LEU A 87 -14.04 12.67 -8.95
CA LEU A 87 -12.64 12.24 -9.07
C LEU A 87 -11.65 13.39 -9.34
N GLY A 88 -12.11 14.60 -9.69
CA GLY A 88 -11.25 15.73 -10.04
C GLY A 88 -10.44 15.54 -11.34
N ARG A 89 -10.61 14.42 -12.03
CA ARG A 89 -9.95 14.04 -13.29
C ARG A 89 -10.91 13.24 -14.18
N ARG A 90 -10.76 13.35 -15.51
CA ARG A 90 -11.61 12.65 -16.49
C ARG A 90 -11.23 11.16 -16.60
N GLU A 91 -11.62 10.34 -15.63
CA GLU A 91 -11.37 8.89 -15.61
C GLU A 91 -12.57 8.02 -16.05
N ALA A 92 -13.80 8.48 -15.87
CA ALA A 92 -14.98 7.85 -16.44
C ALA A 92 -15.17 8.36 -17.88
N VAL A 93 -15.31 7.46 -18.85
CA VAL A 93 -15.55 7.84 -20.25
C VAL A 93 -16.95 8.45 -20.34
N VAL A 94 -17.04 9.73 -20.69
CA VAL A 94 -18.31 10.37 -21.10
C VAL A 94 -18.41 10.20 -22.62
N GLU A 95 -18.90 9.05 -23.06
CA GLU A 95 -19.34 8.88 -24.44
C GLU A 95 -20.87 8.76 -24.47
N ASP A 96 -21.51 9.66 -25.21
CA ASP A 96 -22.96 9.70 -25.46
C ASP A 96 -23.41 8.65 -26.50
N THR A 97 -22.71 7.52 -26.63
CA THR A 97 -23.01 6.47 -27.61
C THR A 97 -23.61 5.23 -26.92
N PRO A 98 -24.90 4.91 -27.15
CA PRO A 98 -25.53 3.69 -26.63
C PRO A 98 -24.85 2.43 -27.23
N GLY A 99 -24.59 1.40 -26.41
CA GLY A 99 -24.19 0.08 -26.91
C GLY A 99 -23.04 -0.65 -26.19
N VAL A 100 -22.62 -0.28 -24.98
CA VAL A 100 -21.55 -0.99 -24.26
C VAL A 100 -21.96 -1.31 -22.83
N THR A 101 -22.45 -2.53 -22.61
CA THR A 101 -22.62 -3.10 -21.27
C THR A 101 -21.26 -3.18 -20.59
N ARG A 102 -21.01 -2.36 -19.57
CA ARG A 102 -19.82 -2.47 -18.72
C ARG A 102 -20.24 -2.85 -17.31
N ASP A 103 -19.63 -3.93 -16.84
CA ASP A 103 -19.59 -4.31 -15.43
C ASP A 103 -19.06 -3.16 -14.56
N ARG A 104 -19.45 -3.20 -13.29
CA ARG A 104 -19.24 -2.18 -12.25
C ARG A 104 -17.82 -1.63 -12.26
N VAL A 105 -17.71 -0.30 -12.31
CA VAL A 105 -16.42 0.38 -12.27
C VAL A 105 -16.24 1.07 -10.93
N THR A 106 -15.17 0.68 -10.23
CA THR A 106 -14.81 1.19 -8.92
C THR A 106 -13.68 2.20 -9.07
N TYR A 107 -13.84 3.37 -8.45
CA TYR A 107 -12.89 4.48 -8.49
C TYR A 107 -12.51 4.90 -7.07
N LYS A 108 -11.24 5.26 -6.85
CA LYS A 108 -10.79 5.87 -5.60
C LYS A 108 -10.98 7.38 -5.69
N ALA A 109 -11.70 7.95 -4.74
CA ALA A 109 -11.95 9.37 -4.63
C ALA A 109 -11.38 9.93 -3.33
N GLU A 110 -11.12 11.23 -3.33
CA GLU A 110 -10.66 11.98 -2.17
C GLU A 110 -11.39 13.32 -2.14
N TRP A 111 -11.93 13.68 -0.97
CA TRP A 111 -12.54 14.98 -0.72
C TRP A 111 -12.22 15.43 0.70
N ASN A 112 -11.72 16.65 0.88
CA ASN A 112 -11.28 17.20 2.18
C ASN A 112 -10.39 16.21 2.96
N GLU A 113 -9.34 15.67 2.33
CA GLU A 113 -8.37 14.71 2.89
C GLU A 113 -8.96 13.35 3.28
N ARG A 114 -10.27 13.13 3.03
CA ARG A 114 -10.94 11.88 3.30
C ARG A 114 -11.06 11.04 2.03
N HIS A 115 -10.50 9.84 2.09
CA HIS A 115 -10.55 8.86 1.01
C HIS A 115 -11.82 8.02 1.07
N PHE A 116 -12.42 7.75 -0.08
CA PHE A 116 -13.57 6.88 -0.22
C PHE A 116 -13.58 6.23 -1.60
N THR A 117 -14.40 5.21 -1.77
CA THR A 117 -14.54 4.46 -3.01
C THR A 117 -15.86 4.81 -3.68
N VAL A 118 -15.83 5.19 -4.96
CA VAL A 118 -17.03 5.44 -5.77
C VAL A 118 -17.27 4.25 -6.68
N VAL A 119 -18.47 3.67 -6.64
CA VAL A 119 -18.87 2.58 -7.55
C VAL A 119 -19.88 3.13 -8.54
N ASP A 120 -19.51 3.18 -9.83
CA ASP A 120 -20.45 3.49 -10.91
C ASP A 120 -21.14 2.20 -11.36
N THR A 121 -22.47 2.20 -11.27
CA THR A 121 -23.30 1.07 -11.69
C THR A 121 -23.49 0.98 -13.21
N GLY A 122 -22.95 1.94 -13.99
CA GLY A 122 -23.09 1.99 -15.45
C GLY A 122 -24.50 2.39 -15.91
N GLY A 123 -24.63 3.00 -17.08
CA GLY A 123 -25.94 3.32 -17.66
C GLY A 123 -26.65 2.04 -18.16
N TRP A 124 -27.80 1.71 -17.57
CA TRP A 124 -28.63 0.52 -17.85
C TRP A 124 -29.18 0.46 -19.30
N GLU A 125 -28.73 -0.46 -20.15
CA GLU A 125 -29.40 -0.64 -21.45
C GLU A 125 -30.66 -1.53 -21.31
N PRO A 126 -31.82 -1.12 -21.88
CA PRO A 126 -33.02 -1.95 -21.86
C PRO A 126 -32.91 -3.06 -22.90
N ASP A 127 -32.63 -4.29 -22.47
CA ASP A 127 -32.72 -5.44 -23.35
C ASP A 127 -34.19 -5.89 -23.49
N ALA A 128 -34.59 -6.31 -24.70
CA ALA A 128 -35.99 -6.41 -25.14
C ALA A 128 -36.83 -7.53 -24.48
N ARG A 129 -36.45 -8.06 -23.30
CA ARG A 129 -37.22 -9.06 -22.55
C ARG A 129 -37.07 -8.83 -21.04
N GLY A 130 -38.09 -8.23 -20.42
CA GLY A 130 -38.24 -8.15 -18.95
C GLY A 130 -37.43 -7.05 -18.29
N ILE A 131 -37.91 -5.81 -18.38
CA ILE A 131 -37.18 -4.56 -18.10
C ILE A 131 -37.00 -4.26 -16.60
N ASP A 132 -37.97 -4.60 -15.75
CA ASP A 132 -37.96 -4.12 -14.35
C ASP A 132 -37.09 -4.96 -13.41
N ALA A 133 -37.06 -6.28 -13.60
CA ALA A 133 -36.43 -7.21 -12.66
C ALA A 133 -34.90 -7.24 -12.76
N SER A 134 -34.33 -7.09 -13.97
CA SER A 134 -32.87 -7.07 -14.17
C SER A 134 -32.23 -5.77 -13.66
N VAL A 135 -32.94 -4.65 -13.81
CA VAL A 135 -32.55 -3.32 -13.30
C VAL A 135 -32.55 -3.30 -11.77
N ALA A 136 -33.60 -3.86 -11.15
CA ALA A 136 -33.67 -3.97 -9.69
C ALA A 136 -32.52 -4.83 -9.13
N ALA A 137 -32.25 -6.00 -9.72
CA ALA A 137 -31.21 -6.91 -9.24
C ALA A 137 -29.79 -6.33 -9.32
N GLN A 138 -29.48 -5.56 -10.36
CA GLN A 138 -28.16 -4.92 -10.49
C GLN A 138 -27.99 -3.73 -9.52
N ALA A 139 -29.05 -2.96 -9.27
CA ALA A 139 -29.06 -1.89 -8.27
C ALA A 139 -29.00 -2.46 -6.85
N GLU A 140 -29.74 -3.53 -6.55
CA GLU A 140 -29.74 -4.24 -5.27
C GLU A 140 -28.32 -4.65 -4.86
N VAL A 141 -27.59 -5.31 -5.77
CA VAL A 141 -26.22 -5.75 -5.45
C VAL A 141 -25.22 -4.58 -5.33
N ALA A 142 -25.45 -3.46 -6.02
CA ALA A 142 -24.61 -2.26 -5.82
C ALA A 142 -24.86 -1.58 -4.46
N VAL A 143 -26.11 -1.61 -4.01
CA VAL A 143 -26.53 -1.09 -2.71
C VAL A 143 -26.06 -2.00 -1.58
N ASP A 144 -26.08 -3.32 -1.78
CA ASP A 144 -25.58 -4.30 -0.81
C ASP A 144 -24.10 -4.11 -0.50
N LEU A 145 -23.31 -3.64 -1.47
CA LEU A 145 -21.87 -3.44 -1.37
C LEU A 145 -21.47 -2.01 -1.00
N ALA A 146 -22.43 -1.12 -0.73
CA ALA A 146 -22.18 0.29 -0.45
C ALA A 146 -22.55 0.67 0.98
N ASP A 147 -21.80 1.62 1.55
CA ASP A 147 -22.14 2.25 2.83
C ASP A 147 -23.22 3.31 2.66
N ALA A 148 -23.24 4.01 1.52
CA ALA A 148 -24.28 4.95 1.14
C ALA A 148 -24.50 4.96 -0.39
N VAL A 149 -25.67 5.46 -0.81
CA VAL A 149 -26.11 5.46 -2.21
C VAL A 149 -26.46 6.87 -2.66
N LEU A 150 -25.86 7.32 -3.76
CA LEU A 150 -26.34 8.47 -4.53
C LEU A 150 -27.34 7.99 -5.58
N PHE A 151 -28.60 8.36 -5.43
CA PHE A 151 -29.63 8.11 -6.44
C PHE A 151 -29.79 9.33 -7.34
N VAL A 152 -29.27 9.24 -8.56
CA VAL A 152 -29.18 10.34 -9.53
C VAL A 152 -30.37 10.30 -10.48
N VAL A 153 -31.10 11.41 -10.54
CA VAL A 153 -32.24 11.63 -11.45
C VAL A 153 -32.00 12.90 -12.26
N ASP A 154 -32.46 12.92 -13.51
CA ASP A 154 -32.42 14.12 -14.35
C ASP A 154 -33.56 15.07 -13.96
N ALA A 155 -33.22 16.24 -13.42
CA ALA A 155 -34.20 17.23 -12.97
C ALA A 155 -35.09 17.75 -14.11
N ASN A 156 -34.61 17.75 -15.36
CA ASN A 156 -35.40 18.24 -16.50
C ASN A 156 -36.43 17.22 -17.00
N VAL A 157 -36.22 15.94 -16.69
CA VAL A 157 -37.14 14.84 -17.07
C VAL A 157 -38.15 14.57 -15.95
N GLY A 158 -37.73 14.73 -14.69
CA GLY A 158 -38.54 14.39 -13.52
C GLY A 158 -38.53 12.89 -13.23
N ALA A 159 -39.35 12.48 -12.25
CA ALA A 159 -39.45 11.09 -11.82
C ALA A 159 -40.14 10.21 -12.88
N THR A 160 -39.50 9.09 -13.24
CA THR A 160 -40.06 8.10 -14.18
C THR A 160 -40.49 6.82 -13.46
N ALA A 161 -41.30 5.98 -14.11
CA ALA A 161 -41.73 4.68 -13.57
C ALA A 161 -40.55 3.74 -13.22
N THR A 162 -39.43 3.85 -13.95
CA THR A 162 -38.20 3.12 -13.63
C THR A 162 -37.57 3.64 -12.34
N ASP A 163 -37.57 4.95 -12.14
CA ASP A 163 -37.03 5.57 -10.92
C ASP A 163 -37.87 5.15 -9.71
N GLU A 164 -39.20 5.16 -9.82
CA GLU A 164 -40.12 4.67 -8.78
C GLU A 164 -39.91 3.19 -8.45
N HIS A 165 -39.53 2.36 -9.42
CA HIS A 165 -39.20 0.96 -9.17
C HIS A 165 -37.90 0.83 -8.37
N VAL A 166 -36.85 1.57 -8.74
CA VAL A 166 -35.58 1.59 -8.00
C VAL A 166 -35.78 2.16 -6.60
N VAL A 167 -36.59 3.21 -6.43
CA VAL A 167 -36.94 3.78 -5.12
C VAL A 167 -37.60 2.74 -4.21
N ARG A 168 -38.50 1.89 -4.75
CA ARG A 168 -39.11 0.80 -3.96
C ARG A 168 -38.08 -0.18 -3.43
N MET A 169 -37.09 -0.54 -4.25
CA MET A 169 -35.97 -1.40 -3.83
C MET A 169 -35.08 -0.67 -2.81
N LEU A 170 -34.67 0.57 -3.10
CA LEU A 170 -33.81 1.36 -2.20
C LEU A 170 -34.42 1.54 -0.81
N ARG A 171 -35.74 1.72 -0.71
CA ARG A 171 -36.46 1.80 0.58
C ARG A 171 -36.49 0.51 1.38
N GLN A 172 -36.31 -0.64 0.73
CA GLN A 172 -36.20 -1.93 1.40
C GLN A 172 -34.81 -2.16 1.99
N THR A 173 -33.82 -1.38 1.55
CA THR A 173 -32.46 -1.44 2.08
C THR A 173 -32.31 -0.56 3.33
N ASN A 174 -31.44 -0.97 4.27
CA ASN A 174 -31.09 -0.18 5.45
C ASN A 174 -29.97 0.85 5.17
N ARG A 175 -29.65 1.11 3.90
CA ARG A 175 -28.56 2.00 3.51
C ARG A 175 -29.05 3.46 3.43
N PRO A 176 -28.25 4.43 3.88
CA PRO A 176 -28.51 5.84 3.59
C PRO A 176 -28.57 6.10 2.09
N VAL A 177 -29.65 6.72 1.62
CA VAL A 177 -29.87 7.09 0.22
C VAL A 177 -29.97 8.60 0.12
N ILE A 178 -29.18 9.19 -0.76
CA ILE A 178 -29.15 10.63 -1.03
C ILE A 178 -29.68 10.84 -2.45
N LEU A 179 -30.78 11.60 -2.56
CA LEU A 179 -31.40 11.91 -3.84
C LEU A 179 -30.68 13.08 -4.50
N VAL A 180 -30.18 12.87 -5.72
CA VAL A 180 -29.42 13.86 -6.49
C VAL A 180 -30.20 14.24 -7.74
N ALA A 181 -30.57 15.52 -7.84
CA ALA A 181 -31.25 16.11 -8.99
C ALA A 181 -30.21 16.72 -9.94
N ASN A 182 -29.76 15.96 -10.93
CA ASN A 182 -28.71 16.37 -11.86
C ASN A 182 -29.25 17.19 -13.04
N LYS A 183 -28.35 17.89 -13.75
CA LYS A 183 -28.63 18.80 -14.88
C LYS A 183 -29.38 20.08 -14.50
N VAL A 184 -29.16 20.56 -13.27
CA VAL A 184 -29.58 21.88 -12.81
C VAL A 184 -28.46 22.88 -13.12
N ASP A 185 -28.41 23.35 -14.36
CA ASP A 185 -27.32 24.15 -14.89
C ASP A 185 -27.43 25.64 -14.48
N ASP A 186 -28.65 26.14 -14.27
CA ASP A 186 -28.96 27.52 -13.86
C ASP A 186 -29.87 27.56 -12.60
N VAL A 187 -29.84 28.69 -11.86
CA VAL A 187 -30.73 28.96 -10.71
C VAL A 187 -32.21 28.80 -11.10
N ARG A 188 -32.57 29.16 -12.33
CA ARG A 188 -33.96 29.04 -12.83
C ARG A 188 -34.46 27.61 -12.91
N GLN A 189 -33.57 26.62 -12.92
CA GLN A 189 -33.90 25.19 -12.98
C GLN A 189 -33.97 24.54 -11.59
N GLU A 190 -33.58 25.23 -10.51
CA GLU A 190 -33.69 24.70 -9.14
C GLU A 190 -35.13 24.26 -8.78
N PRO A 191 -36.20 24.96 -9.20
CA PRO A 191 -37.57 24.48 -8.97
C PRO A 191 -37.86 23.10 -9.59
N ASN A 192 -37.14 22.67 -10.63
CA ASN A 192 -37.36 21.36 -11.24
C ASN A 192 -36.91 20.22 -10.31
N ALA A 193 -35.94 20.48 -9.42
CA ALA A 193 -35.56 19.51 -8.40
C ALA A 193 -36.72 19.27 -7.41
N ALA A 194 -37.60 20.27 -7.19
CA ALA A 194 -38.70 20.17 -6.25
C ALA A 194 -39.70 19.05 -6.59
N GLU A 195 -39.90 18.77 -7.88
CA GLU A 195 -40.82 17.71 -8.31
C GLU A 195 -40.38 16.32 -7.83
N LEU A 196 -39.08 16.14 -7.55
CA LEU A 196 -38.51 14.87 -7.08
C LEU A 196 -38.79 14.58 -5.60
N TRP A 197 -39.32 15.53 -4.82
CA TRP A 197 -39.84 15.24 -3.47
C TRP A 197 -40.92 14.13 -3.49
N SER A 198 -41.64 13.99 -4.59
CA SER A 198 -42.62 12.93 -4.81
C SER A 198 -42.05 11.51 -4.67
N LEU A 199 -40.74 11.32 -4.91
CA LEU A 199 -40.04 10.05 -4.73
C LEU A 199 -39.87 9.67 -3.26
N GLY A 200 -40.09 10.60 -2.32
CA GLY A 200 -40.06 10.35 -0.87
C GLY A 200 -38.74 9.74 -0.38
N LEU A 201 -37.62 10.22 -0.90
CA LEU A 201 -36.25 9.86 -0.48
C LEU A 201 -35.56 10.99 0.30
N GLY A 202 -36.32 11.99 0.75
CA GLY A 202 -35.80 13.19 1.41
C GLY A 202 -35.65 14.38 0.46
N GLU A 203 -34.85 15.37 0.87
CA GLU A 203 -34.57 16.57 0.09
C GLU A 203 -33.68 16.26 -1.12
N PRO A 204 -34.11 16.58 -2.37
CA PRO A 204 -33.30 16.40 -3.56
C PRO A 204 -32.19 17.45 -3.64
N TRP A 205 -30.95 17.00 -3.81
CA TRP A 205 -29.78 17.87 -3.95
C TRP A 205 -29.61 18.32 -5.41
N PRO A 206 -29.80 19.61 -5.74
CA PRO A 206 -29.67 20.10 -7.11
C PRO A 206 -28.19 20.21 -7.50
N VAL A 207 -27.79 19.52 -8.55
CA VAL A 207 -26.42 19.54 -9.06
C VAL A 207 -26.36 19.69 -10.58
N SER A 208 -25.24 20.25 -11.06
CA SER A 208 -24.82 20.10 -12.44
C SER A 208 -23.47 19.41 -12.48
N ALA A 209 -23.47 18.13 -12.83
CA ALA A 209 -22.23 17.37 -12.98
C ALA A 209 -21.28 17.98 -14.04
N VAL A 210 -21.84 18.53 -15.13
CA VAL A 210 -21.10 19.12 -16.25
C VAL A 210 -20.53 20.49 -15.91
N HIS A 211 -21.23 21.30 -15.12
CA HIS A 211 -20.77 22.64 -14.73
C HIS A 211 -20.14 22.69 -13.32
N GLY A 212 -20.23 21.61 -12.54
CA GLY A 212 -19.69 21.49 -11.20
C GLY A 212 -20.53 22.16 -10.10
N ARG A 213 -21.70 22.69 -10.43
CA ARG A 213 -22.60 23.37 -9.48
C ARG A 213 -23.18 22.38 -8.46
N GLY A 214 -23.17 22.75 -7.18
CA GLY A 214 -23.77 21.98 -6.08
C GLY A 214 -23.06 20.67 -5.71
N VAL A 215 -22.02 20.26 -6.45
CA VAL A 215 -21.32 18.99 -6.22
C VAL A 215 -20.45 19.05 -4.95
N ALA A 216 -19.85 20.20 -4.66
CA ALA A 216 -19.06 20.38 -3.43
C ALA A 216 -19.96 20.24 -2.18
N ASP A 217 -21.08 20.97 -2.14
CA ASP A 217 -22.04 20.90 -1.03
C ASP A 217 -22.62 19.49 -0.86
N LEU A 218 -22.91 18.81 -1.99
CA LEU A 218 -23.32 17.40 -1.98
C LEU A 218 -22.25 16.51 -1.35
N LEU A 219 -20.98 16.67 -1.73
CA LEU A 219 -19.88 15.85 -1.19
C LEU A 219 -19.64 16.10 0.29
N ASP A 220 -19.71 17.37 0.73
CA ASP A 220 -19.64 17.70 2.15
C ASP A 220 -20.73 16.97 2.95
N HIS A 221 -21.97 16.96 2.44
CA HIS A 221 -23.06 16.22 3.07
C HIS A 221 -22.85 14.70 3.03
N VAL A 222 -22.40 14.15 1.90
CA VAL A 222 -22.08 12.72 1.75
C VAL A 222 -21.06 12.28 2.79
N LEU A 223 -20.02 13.07 3.04
CA LEU A 223 -19.02 12.73 4.05
C LEU A 223 -19.61 12.71 5.47
N THR A 224 -20.63 13.51 5.79
CA THR A 224 -21.30 13.41 7.11
C THR A 224 -22.07 12.10 7.30
N ILE A 225 -22.42 11.42 6.20
CA ILE A 225 -23.22 10.19 6.21
C ILE A 225 -22.32 8.95 6.11
N LEU A 226 -21.26 9.01 5.30
CA LEU A 226 -20.33 7.88 5.15
C LEU A 226 -19.63 7.58 6.48
N PRO A 227 -19.46 6.31 6.86
CA PRO A 227 -18.69 5.93 8.04
C PRO A 227 -17.18 6.11 7.79
N GLU A 228 -16.37 6.40 8.82
CA GLU A 228 -14.90 6.55 8.67
C GLU A 228 -14.24 5.26 8.17
N ILE A 229 -14.78 4.11 8.56
CA ILE A 229 -14.40 2.78 8.10
C ILE A 229 -15.66 2.11 7.57
N SER A 230 -15.60 1.55 6.36
CA SER A 230 -16.73 0.85 5.74
C SER A 230 -17.20 -0.30 6.61
N ALA A 231 -18.52 -0.44 6.78
CA ALA A 231 -19.13 -1.58 7.45
C ALA A 231 -19.36 -2.77 6.49
N VAL A 232 -19.06 -2.61 5.20
CA VAL A 232 -19.41 -3.56 4.14
C VAL A 232 -18.25 -3.96 3.25
N ALA A 233 -17.30 -3.05 3.03
CA ALA A 233 -16.06 -3.42 2.38
C ALA A 233 -15.30 -4.35 3.33
N LYS A 234 -15.04 -5.57 2.85
CA LYS A 234 -14.09 -6.46 3.51
C LYS A 234 -12.75 -5.74 3.55
N GLU A 235 -12.02 -5.93 4.63
CA GLU A 235 -10.63 -5.53 4.71
C GLU A 235 -9.87 -6.15 3.51
N GLU A 236 -9.60 -5.33 2.49
CA GLU A 236 -8.87 -5.82 1.33
C GLU A 236 -7.39 -5.93 1.70
N VAL A 237 -6.91 -7.17 1.85
CA VAL A 237 -5.54 -7.50 1.48
C VAL A 237 -5.47 -7.34 -0.04
N GLY A 238 -5.29 -6.11 -0.50
CA GLY A 238 -5.65 -5.70 -1.86
C GLY A 238 -4.71 -6.21 -2.95
N GLY A 239 -5.21 -7.10 -3.80
CA GLY A 239 -4.68 -7.43 -5.13
C GLY A 239 -3.32 -8.14 -5.18
N PRO A 240 -2.85 -8.50 -6.40
CA PRO A 240 -1.49 -9.01 -6.60
C PRO A 240 -0.43 -8.06 -6.00
N ARG A 241 0.48 -8.60 -5.19
CA ARG A 241 1.56 -7.82 -4.55
C ARG A 241 2.40 -7.11 -5.60
N ARG A 242 2.84 -5.90 -5.28
CA ARG A 242 3.44 -4.97 -6.25
C ARG A 242 4.96 -5.09 -6.24
N VAL A 243 5.53 -5.43 -7.39
CA VAL A 243 6.95 -5.74 -7.56
C VAL A 243 7.59 -4.76 -8.53
N ALA A 244 8.65 -4.07 -8.13
CA ALA A 244 9.49 -3.29 -9.04
C ALA A 244 10.71 -4.13 -9.48
N ILE A 245 10.97 -4.23 -10.78
CA ILE A 245 12.23 -4.81 -11.30
C ILE A 245 13.17 -3.68 -11.66
N ILE A 246 14.26 -3.56 -10.92
CA ILE A 246 15.23 -2.46 -11.04
C ILE A 246 16.65 -2.99 -11.18
N GLY A 247 17.58 -2.13 -11.59
CA GLY A 247 18.96 -2.51 -11.88
C GLY A 247 19.53 -1.74 -13.08
N ARG A 248 20.84 -1.83 -13.27
CA ARG A 248 21.55 -1.14 -14.36
C ARG A 248 21.04 -1.49 -15.77
N PRO A 249 21.29 -0.66 -16.79
CA PRO A 249 21.05 -1.06 -18.18
C PRO A 249 21.68 -2.42 -18.52
N ASN A 250 21.04 -3.21 -19.39
CA ASN A 250 21.55 -4.48 -19.93
C ASN A 250 21.79 -5.65 -18.96
N VAL A 251 21.47 -5.51 -17.66
CA VAL A 251 21.53 -6.61 -16.67
C VAL A 251 20.49 -7.70 -16.91
N GLY A 252 19.54 -7.51 -17.83
CA GLY A 252 18.54 -8.52 -18.24
C GLY A 252 17.15 -8.37 -17.64
N LYS A 253 16.77 -7.20 -17.13
CA LYS A 253 15.41 -6.89 -16.64
C LYS A 253 14.30 -7.21 -17.64
N SER A 254 14.46 -6.80 -18.90
CA SER A 254 13.45 -7.05 -19.96
C SER A 254 13.37 -8.53 -20.32
N SER A 255 14.51 -9.23 -20.33
CA SER A 255 14.52 -10.67 -20.54
C SER A 255 13.80 -11.39 -19.39
N LEU A 256 13.98 -10.93 -18.14
CA LEU A 256 13.32 -11.51 -16.97
C LEU A 256 11.82 -11.35 -17.07
N LEU A 257 11.35 -10.12 -17.35
CA LEU A 257 9.92 -9.84 -17.47
C LEU A 257 9.28 -10.58 -18.65
N ASN A 258 9.93 -10.61 -19.82
CA ASN A 258 9.43 -11.36 -20.98
C ASN A 258 9.37 -12.87 -20.72
N LYS A 259 10.35 -13.41 -19.99
CA LYS A 259 10.42 -14.84 -19.70
C LYS A 259 9.38 -15.23 -18.65
N ALA A 260 9.24 -14.43 -17.58
CA ALA A 260 8.19 -14.59 -16.58
C ALA A 260 6.79 -14.50 -17.21
N ALA A 261 6.58 -13.55 -18.12
CA ALA A 261 5.33 -13.43 -18.88
C ALA A 261 5.13 -14.56 -19.92
N GLY A 262 6.18 -15.24 -20.36
CA GLY A 262 6.13 -16.24 -21.44
C GLY A 262 5.98 -17.69 -20.97
N GLU A 263 6.47 -18.03 -19.77
CA GLU A 263 6.41 -19.40 -19.22
C GLU A 263 5.20 -19.67 -18.33
N GLU A 264 4.59 -18.62 -17.78
CA GLU A 264 3.41 -18.70 -16.94
C GLU A 264 2.39 -17.69 -17.44
N ARG A 265 1.12 -18.10 -17.43
CA ARG A 265 0.05 -17.40 -18.16
C ARG A 265 0.03 -15.93 -17.72
N VAL A 266 0.35 -15.02 -18.64
CA VAL A 266 -0.07 -13.63 -18.47
C VAL A 266 -1.58 -13.69 -18.39
N VAL A 267 -2.15 -13.44 -17.22
CA VAL A 267 -3.55 -13.06 -17.12
C VAL A 267 -3.61 -11.65 -17.69
N VAL A 268 -3.58 -11.55 -19.02
CA VAL A 268 -4.01 -10.35 -19.70
C VAL A 268 -5.49 -10.30 -19.43
N ASN A 269 -5.89 -9.45 -18.48
CA ASN A 269 -7.28 -9.03 -18.51
C ASN A 269 -7.37 -8.13 -19.75
N ASP A 270 -7.87 -8.68 -20.85
CA ASP A 270 -8.05 -8.03 -22.17
C ASP A 270 -9.07 -6.88 -22.15
N LEU A 271 -9.32 -6.24 -20.99
CA LEU A 271 -9.99 -4.96 -20.90
C LEU A 271 -9.03 -3.87 -21.38
N ALA A 272 -8.78 -3.90 -22.69
CA ALA A 272 -8.08 -2.91 -23.45
C ALA A 272 -8.71 -1.53 -23.24
N GLY A 273 -7.90 -0.57 -22.83
CA GLY A 273 -8.22 0.85 -22.93
C GLY A 273 -8.22 1.61 -21.61
N THR A 274 -7.05 1.85 -21.05
CA THR A 274 -6.81 3.04 -20.22
C THR A 274 -5.56 3.74 -20.71
N THR A 275 -5.74 4.93 -21.27
CA THR A 275 -4.66 5.77 -21.77
C THR A 275 -3.89 6.44 -20.64
N ARG A 276 -2.55 6.30 -20.71
CA ARG A 276 -1.51 7.21 -20.19
C ARG A 276 -1.25 7.22 -18.67
N ASP A 277 -0.98 6.04 -18.12
CA ASP A 277 0.05 5.87 -17.10
C ASP A 277 0.87 4.61 -17.47
N PRO A 278 2.15 4.49 -17.08
CA PRO A 278 2.98 3.36 -17.49
C PRO A 278 2.28 2.06 -17.10
N VAL A 279 2.07 1.20 -18.10
CA VAL A 279 1.29 -0.04 -18.03
C VAL A 279 1.88 -0.94 -16.95
N ASP A 280 1.22 -1.08 -15.80
CA ASP A 280 1.56 -2.09 -14.82
C ASP A 280 1.10 -3.46 -15.37
N GLU A 281 1.95 -4.49 -15.32
CA GLU A 281 1.65 -5.82 -15.87
C GLU A 281 1.34 -6.81 -14.76
N GLN A 282 0.30 -7.62 -14.94
CA GLN A 282 0.03 -8.76 -14.07
C GLN A 282 0.66 -10.01 -14.67
N VAL A 283 1.52 -10.67 -13.91
CA VAL A 283 2.25 -11.87 -14.34
C VAL A 283 2.07 -12.93 -13.28
N GLU A 284 1.65 -14.12 -13.70
CA GLU A 284 1.66 -15.30 -12.86
C GLU A 284 3.10 -15.84 -12.81
N ILE A 285 3.65 -16.06 -11.62
CA ILE A 285 4.95 -16.72 -11.41
C ILE A 285 4.77 -17.73 -10.28
N ALA A 286 5.29 -18.94 -10.47
CA ALA A 286 5.04 -20.13 -9.68
C ALA A 286 3.58 -20.30 -9.22
N GLY A 287 2.60 -19.97 -10.09
CA GLY A 287 1.16 -20.10 -9.79
C GLY A 287 0.58 -18.97 -8.92
N LYS A 288 1.32 -17.88 -8.68
CA LYS A 288 0.88 -16.70 -7.94
C LYS A 288 0.92 -15.46 -8.82
N VAL A 289 -0.14 -14.65 -8.78
CA VAL A 289 -0.21 -13.43 -9.59
C VAL A 289 0.52 -12.30 -8.88
N TRP A 290 1.38 -11.61 -9.62
CA TRP A 290 2.17 -10.45 -9.18
C TRP A 290 1.90 -9.25 -10.08
N ARG A 291 1.89 -8.03 -9.53
CA ARG A 291 1.79 -6.80 -10.31
C ARG A 291 3.16 -6.16 -10.45
N PHE A 292 3.72 -6.19 -11.65
CA PHE A 292 4.96 -5.51 -11.96
C PHE A 292 4.72 -4.04 -12.30
N VAL A 293 5.35 -3.15 -11.53
CA VAL A 293 5.17 -1.70 -11.70
C VAL A 293 6.18 -1.11 -12.69
N ASP A 294 5.72 -0.11 -13.46
CA ASP A 294 6.54 0.66 -14.44
C ASP A 294 7.26 -0.21 -15.51
N THR A 295 6.56 -1.20 -16.09
CA THR A 295 7.13 -2.10 -17.12
C THR A 295 7.34 -1.40 -18.47
N ALA A 296 6.69 -0.26 -18.70
CA ALA A 296 6.81 0.53 -19.92
C ALA A 296 8.25 1.03 -20.17
N GLY A 297 9.02 1.30 -19.12
CA GLY A 297 10.44 1.63 -19.19
C GLY A 297 11.34 0.42 -19.56
N ILE A 298 10.88 -0.79 -19.24
CA ILE A 298 11.58 -2.06 -19.52
C ILE A 298 11.37 -2.47 -20.99
N ARG A 299 10.18 -2.26 -21.57
CA ARG A 299 9.87 -2.59 -22.98
C ARG A 299 10.37 -1.56 -24.00
N ARG A 300 10.37 -0.25 -23.69
CA ARG A 300 10.83 0.80 -24.62
C ARG A 300 12.35 0.83 -24.87
N ARG A 301 13.15 0.08 -24.10
CA ARG A 301 14.62 0.07 -24.21
C ARG A 301 15.18 -0.76 -25.38
N VAL A 302 14.33 -1.37 -26.22
CA VAL A 302 14.81 -2.06 -27.43
C VAL A 302 15.40 -1.08 -28.46
N ASN A 303 15.04 0.22 -28.46
CA ASN A 303 15.36 1.12 -29.58
C ASN A 303 16.02 2.47 -29.27
N LEU A 304 16.42 2.79 -28.03
CA LEU A 304 17.07 4.09 -27.74
C LEU A 304 18.31 3.90 -26.86
N SER A 305 19.45 3.80 -27.54
CA SER A 305 20.78 3.93 -26.98
C SER A 305 21.16 5.41 -26.82
N GLN A 306 21.67 5.72 -25.63
CA GLN A 306 22.43 6.93 -25.21
C GLN A 306 21.65 8.13 -24.66
N GLY A 307 22.05 8.52 -23.44
CA GLY A 307 21.81 9.84 -22.85
C GLY A 307 20.58 9.98 -21.96
N ALA A 308 20.53 9.33 -20.78
CA ALA A 308 19.48 9.59 -19.79
C ALA A 308 19.74 8.99 -18.39
N ASP A 309 20.90 9.23 -17.76
CA ASP A 309 21.13 8.75 -16.38
C ASP A 309 20.21 9.45 -15.36
N PHE A 310 19.93 10.75 -15.55
CA PHE A 310 19.03 11.53 -14.68
C PHE A 310 17.57 11.07 -14.76
N TYR A 311 17.09 10.68 -15.95
CA TYR A 311 15.72 10.16 -16.10
C TYR A 311 15.58 8.70 -15.67
N ALA A 312 16.70 7.99 -15.49
CA ALA A 312 16.67 6.63 -14.96
C ALA A 312 16.42 6.61 -13.45
N SER A 313 17.01 7.53 -12.68
CA SER A 313 16.79 7.62 -11.23
C SER A 313 15.35 8.03 -10.88
N LEU A 314 14.80 9.05 -11.55
CA LEU A 314 13.41 9.50 -11.33
C LEU A 314 12.38 8.40 -11.62
N ARG A 315 12.61 7.56 -12.63
CA ARG A 315 11.74 6.40 -12.91
C ARG A 315 11.89 5.31 -11.87
N THR A 316 13.11 5.02 -11.43
CA THR A 316 13.33 4.05 -10.35
C THR A 316 12.62 4.50 -9.06
N SER A 317 12.69 5.78 -8.69
CA SER A 317 11.94 6.32 -7.54
C SER A 317 10.43 6.19 -7.71
N ALA A 318 9.88 6.57 -8.87
CA ALA A 318 8.45 6.44 -9.14
C ALA A 318 7.96 4.98 -9.13
N ALA A 319 8.79 4.03 -9.59
CA ALA A 319 8.49 2.61 -9.50
C ALA A 319 8.51 2.13 -8.03
N LEU A 320 9.50 2.57 -7.24
CA LEU A 320 9.60 2.22 -5.82
C LEU A 320 8.46 2.81 -4.98
N GLU A 321 7.95 3.99 -5.31
CA GLU A 321 6.76 4.58 -4.63
C GLU A 321 5.52 3.69 -4.76
N LYS A 322 5.38 3.00 -5.90
CA LYS A 322 4.23 2.14 -6.20
C LYS A 322 4.42 0.69 -5.75
N ALA A 323 5.66 0.21 -5.65
CA ALA A 323 6.01 -1.16 -5.29
C ALA A 323 5.99 -1.40 -3.77
N GLU A 324 5.85 -2.67 -3.38
CA GLU A 324 6.03 -3.14 -2.00
C GLU A 324 7.40 -3.81 -1.85
N VAL A 325 7.83 -4.51 -2.89
CA VAL A 325 9.12 -5.19 -2.99
C VAL A 325 9.84 -4.82 -4.27
N ALA A 326 11.15 -4.62 -4.16
CA ALA A 326 12.04 -4.36 -5.27
C ALA A 326 12.94 -5.58 -5.52
N VAL A 327 12.93 -6.05 -6.77
CA VAL A 327 13.90 -7.04 -7.27
C VAL A 327 15.02 -6.28 -7.96
N VAL A 328 16.17 -6.18 -7.30
CA VAL A 328 17.38 -5.61 -7.89
C VAL A 328 18.09 -6.69 -8.69
N VAL A 329 18.16 -6.50 -10.01
CA VAL A 329 18.80 -7.44 -10.94
C VAL A 329 20.27 -7.05 -11.13
N LEU A 330 21.17 -7.96 -10.75
CA LEU A 330 22.61 -7.83 -10.89
C LEU A 330 23.11 -8.75 -12.01
N ASP A 331 24.11 -8.30 -12.78
CA ASP A 331 24.77 -9.11 -13.79
C ASP A 331 26.00 -9.79 -13.18
N VAL A 332 26.00 -11.13 -13.11
CA VAL A 332 27.11 -11.88 -12.49
C VAL A 332 28.40 -11.91 -13.33
N THR A 333 28.29 -11.57 -14.62
CA THR A 333 29.44 -11.56 -15.53
C THR A 333 30.29 -10.30 -15.39
N GLU A 334 29.76 -9.27 -14.74
CA GLU A 334 30.45 -8.00 -14.47
C GLU A 334 30.66 -7.83 -12.96
N PRO A 335 31.66 -7.04 -12.53
CA PRO A 335 31.80 -6.62 -11.13
C PRO A 335 30.60 -5.81 -10.64
N VAL A 336 30.30 -5.91 -9.34
CA VAL A 336 29.32 -5.04 -8.69
C VAL A 336 29.75 -3.57 -8.88
N SER A 337 28.89 -2.77 -9.50
CA SER A 337 29.23 -1.38 -9.82
C SER A 337 28.70 -0.41 -8.77
N VAL A 338 29.27 0.80 -8.75
CA VAL A 338 28.76 1.91 -7.92
C VAL A 338 27.29 2.23 -8.21
N GLN A 339 26.84 2.02 -9.45
CA GLN A 339 25.43 2.26 -9.80
C GLN A 339 24.51 1.15 -9.27
N ASP A 340 25.00 -0.09 -9.12
CA ASP A 340 24.22 -1.15 -8.47
C ASP A 340 24.02 -0.82 -6.99
N LEU A 341 25.07 -0.38 -6.30
CA LEU A 341 25.01 0.06 -4.90
C LEU A 341 24.02 1.21 -4.71
N LYS A 342 24.09 2.25 -5.56
CA LYS A 342 23.12 3.38 -5.51
C LYS A 342 21.67 2.96 -5.72
N ILE A 343 21.43 1.94 -6.55
CA ILE A 343 20.06 1.43 -6.77
C ILE A 343 19.58 0.70 -5.52
N ILE A 344 20.45 -0.08 -4.88
CA ILE A 344 20.15 -0.77 -3.61
C ILE A 344 19.87 0.26 -2.52
N ASP A 345 20.72 1.28 -2.37
CA ASP A 345 20.54 2.37 -1.39
C ASP A 345 19.17 3.05 -1.57
N LEU A 346 18.77 3.32 -2.80
CA LEU A 346 17.46 3.91 -3.09
C LEU A 346 16.29 3.01 -2.66
N VAL A 347 16.43 1.68 -2.76
CA VAL A 347 15.41 0.75 -2.22
C VAL A 347 15.33 0.88 -0.71
N LEU A 348 16.48 0.88 -0.02
CA LEU A 348 16.55 0.99 1.44
C LEU A 348 15.93 2.31 1.92
N GLU A 349 16.28 3.43 1.27
CA GLU A 349 15.73 4.76 1.56
C GLU A 349 14.21 4.81 1.32
N SER A 350 13.71 4.10 0.31
CA SER A 350 12.28 4.02 0.03
C SER A 350 11.49 3.11 0.99
N GLY A 351 12.19 2.38 1.88
CA GLY A 351 11.57 1.49 2.85
C GLY A 351 10.86 0.28 2.25
N ARG A 352 11.22 -0.12 1.03
CA ARG A 352 10.62 -1.30 0.36
C ARG A 352 11.40 -2.56 0.69
N ALA A 353 10.71 -3.70 0.63
CA ALA A 353 11.36 -5.00 0.71
C ALA A 353 12.34 -5.17 -0.46
N LEU A 354 13.41 -5.93 -0.26
CA LEU A 354 14.53 -6.08 -1.19
C LEU A 354 14.80 -7.56 -1.47
N VAL A 355 14.87 -7.91 -2.76
CA VAL A 355 15.35 -9.20 -3.25
C VAL A 355 16.48 -8.95 -4.24
N LEU A 356 17.59 -9.66 -4.09
CA LEU A 356 18.75 -9.58 -4.99
C LEU A 356 18.72 -10.73 -5.99
N ALA A 357 18.49 -10.40 -7.26
CA ALA A 357 18.46 -11.36 -8.36
C ALA A 357 19.76 -11.34 -9.16
N TYR A 358 20.60 -12.36 -8.97
CA TYR A 358 21.87 -12.55 -9.68
C TYR A 358 21.59 -13.23 -11.01
N ASN A 359 21.54 -12.44 -12.07
CA ASN A 359 21.14 -12.85 -13.42
C ASN A 359 22.35 -13.19 -14.31
N LYS A 360 22.09 -13.90 -15.41
CA LYS A 360 23.08 -14.50 -16.32
C LYS A 360 23.93 -15.59 -15.68
N TRP A 361 23.35 -16.30 -14.71
CA TRP A 361 24.02 -17.40 -14.01
C TRP A 361 24.49 -18.53 -14.94
N ASP A 362 23.90 -18.66 -16.13
CA ASP A 362 24.31 -19.60 -17.18
C ASP A 362 25.68 -19.28 -17.80
N LEU A 363 26.19 -18.06 -17.63
CA LEU A 363 27.46 -17.59 -18.17
C LEU A 363 28.59 -17.59 -17.12
N LEU A 364 28.31 -18.03 -15.90
CA LEU A 364 29.26 -17.97 -14.79
C LEU A 364 30.21 -19.17 -14.83
N ASP A 365 31.52 -18.90 -14.85
CA ASP A 365 32.57 -19.91 -14.66
C ASP A 365 33.05 -19.97 -13.20
N ASP A 366 33.85 -21.00 -12.87
CA ASP A 366 34.31 -21.25 -11.50
C ASP A 366 35.20 -20.12 -10.96
N GLU A 367 35.99 -19.49 -11.83
CA GLU A 367 36.88 -18.39 -11.47
C GLU A 367 36.08 -17.13 -11.12
N ARG A 368 35.16 -16.70 -12.01
CA ARG A 368 34.28 -15.55 -11.79
C ARG A 368 33.40 -15.75 -10.57
N ARG A 369 32.94 -16.98 -10.30
CA ARG A 369 32.17 -17.30 -9.10
C ARG A 369 32.92 -16.95 -7.82
N ILE A 370 34.20 -17.27 -7.72
CA ILE A 370 35.01 -16.96 -6.53
C ILE A 370 35.14 -15.43 -6.34
N TYR A 371 35.35 -14.69 -7.43
CA TYR A 371 35.41 -13.22 -7.37
C TYR A 371 34.06 -12.62 -6.98
N LEU A 372 32.96 -13.13 -7.54
CA LEU A 372 31.61 -12.67 -7.20
C LEU A 372 31.30 -12.86 -5.71
N GLU A 373 31.62 -14.01 -5.11
CA GLU A 373 31.36 -14.21 -3.68
C GLU A 373 32.15 -13.21 -2.82
N ARG A 374 33.40 -12.89 -3.19
CA ARG A 374 34.20 -11.85 -2.50
C ARG A 374 33.60 -10.46 -2.66
N GLU A 375 33.11 -10.11 -3.84
CA GLU A 375 32.44 -8.84 -4.10
C GLU A 375 31.15 -8.72 -3.28
N ILE A 376 30.36 -9.80 -3.17
CA ILE A 376 29.15 -9.83 -2.34
C ILE A 376 29.49 -9.60 -0.86
N GLU A 377 30.51 -10.29 -0.35
CA GLU A 377 30.96 -10.13 1.04
C GLU A 377 31.49 -8.72 1.34
N GLN A 378 32.21 -8.12 0.39
CA GLN A 378 32.81 -6.79 0.57
C GLN A 378 31.80 -5.66 0.38
N ASP A 379 31.06 -5.67 -0.73
CA ASP A 379 30.27 -4.52 -1.17
C ASP A 379 28.79 -4.63 -0.74
N LEU A 380 28.27 -5.84 -0.52
CA LEU A 380 26.85 -6.09 -0.24
C LEU A 380 26.56 -6.63 1.17
N SER A 381 27.56 -6.67 2.05
CA SER A 381 27.41 -7.12 3.45
C SER A 381 26.30 -6.39 4.22
N HIS A 382 26.13 -5.09 3.98
CA HIS A 382 25.10 -4.26 4.60
C HIS A 382 23.65 -4.66 4.21
N VAL A 383 23.48 -5.43 3.13
CA VAL A 383 22.21 -6.02 2.67
C VAL A 383 22.24 -7.54 2.64
N ALA A 384 23.13 -8.18 3.41
CA ALA A 384 23.21 -9.65 3.48
C ALA A 384 21.91 -10.33 3.96
N TRP A 385 21.04 -9.58 4.63
CA TRP A 385 19.69 -10.01 5.05
C TRP A 385 18.68 -10.10 3.89
N ALA A 386 19.01 -9.60 2.69
CA ALA A 386 18.11 -9.67 1.54
C ALA A 386 18.23 -11.03 0.83
N PRO A 387 17.11 -11.70 0.50
CA PRO A 387 17.12 -12.96 -0.23
C PRO A 387 17.91 -12.86 -1.53
N ARG A 388 18.83 -13.82 -1.71
CA ARG A 388 19.64 -13.97 -2.92
C ARG A 388 19.04 -15.05 -3.82
N VAL A 389 18.69 -14.68 -5.05
CA VAL A 389 18.18 -15.61 -6.06
C VAL A 389 19.09 -15.63 -7.28
N ASN A 390 19.68 -16.80 -7.57
CA ASN A 390 20.54 -17.00 -8.72
C ASN A 390 19.71 -17.50 -9.92
N ILE A 391 19.59 -16.68 -10.97
CA ILE A 391 18.69 -16.90 -12.10
C ILE A 391 19.39 -16.76 -13.46
N SER A 392 18.74 -17.27 -14.50
CA SER A 392 19.07 -16.92 -15.88
C SER A 392 17.81 -16.56 -16.64
N ALA A 393 17.56 -15.26 -16.77
CA ALA A 393 16.41 -14.72 -17.49
C ALA A 393 16.34 -15.17 -18.95
N LYS A 394 17.48 -15.47 -19.59
CA LYS A 394 17.52 -15.95 -20.97
C LYS A 394 17.01 -17.38 -21.09
N THR A 395 17.40 -18.25 -20.15
CA THR A 395 17.06 -19.68 -20.18
C THR A 395 15.77 -20.01 -19.45
N GLY A 396 15.34 -19.15 -18.51
CA GLY A 396 14.24 -19.43 -17.58
C GLY A 396 14.69 -20.10 -16.29
N ARG A 397 15.97 -20.45 -16.16
CA ARG A 397 16.49 -21.16 -14.99
C ARG A 397 16.21 -20.41 -13.69
N HIS A 398 15.56 -21.11 -12.76
CA HIS A 398 15.30 -20.68 -11.38
C HIS A 398 14.39 -19.45 -11.24
N LEU A 399 13.60 -19.08 -12.27
CA LEU A 399 12.65 -17.98 -12.13
C LEU A 399 11.58 -18.27 -11.06
N GLU A 400 11.20 -19.54 -10.90
CA GLU A 400 10.28 -20.00 -9.86
C GLU A 400 10.78 -19.70 -8.43
N LYS A 401 12.11 -19.61 -8.23
CA LYS A 401 12.70 -19.31 -6.92
C LYS A 401 12.56 -17.84 -6.51
N LEU A 402 12.18 -16.96 -7.44
CA LEU A 402 11.85 -15.58 -7.07
C LEU A 402 10.62 -15.52 -6.18
N VAL A 403 9.65 -16.43 -6.33
CA VAL A 403 8.39 -16.38 -5.60
C VAL A 403 8.59 -16.59 -4.09
N PRO A 404 9.25 -17.66 -3.62
CA PRO A 404 9.55 -17.81 -2.20
C PRO A 404 10.35 -16.62 -1.63
N ALA A 405 11.33 -16.10 -2.39
CA ALA A 405 12.12 -14.95 -1.94
C ALA A 405 11.27 -13.67 -1.79
N LEU A 406 10.34 -13.43 -2.72
CA LEU A 406 9.40 -12.31 -2.66
C LEU A 406 8.42 -12.48 -1.48
N GLU A 407 7.93 -13.69 -1.26
CA GLU A 407 7.03 -14.00 -0.14
C GLU A 407 7.73 -13.78 1.21
N THR A 408 8.90 -14.37 1.43
CA THR A 408 9.70 -14.16 2.65
C THR A 408 9.95 -12.68 2.91
N ALA A 409 10.33 -11.93 1.88
CA ALA A 409 10.61 -10.50 1.98
C ALA A 409 9.36 -9.68 2.34
N LEU A 410 8.21 -10.01 1.74
CA LEU A 410 6.95 -9.31 1.97
C LEU A 410 6.29 -9.69 3.30
N GLU A 411 6.35 -10.95 3.70
CA GLU A 411 5.91 -11.43 5.02
C GLU A 411 6.70 -10.72 6.11
N SER A 412 8.03 -10.70 5.99
CA SER A 412 8.92 -9.94 6.87
C SER A 412 8.61 -8.44 6.90
N TRP A 413 8.29 -7.86 5.75
CA TRP A 413 7.88 -6.46 5.62
C TRP A 413 6.48 -6.18 6.16
N ASP A 414 5.67 -7.21 6.42
CA ASP A 414 4.36 -7.09 7.07
C ASP A 414 4.45 -7.33 8.59
N THR A 415 5.55 -7.91 9.08
CA THR A 415 5.72 -8.34 10.48
C THR A 415 5.58 -7.18 11.47
N ARG A 416 4.71 -7.40 12.46
CA ARG A 416 4.56 -6.56 13.66
C ARG A 416 4.99 -7.35 14.91
N ILE A 417 5.87 -6.75 15.69
CA ILE A 417 6.34 -7.27 16.97
C ILE A 417 5.51 -6.62 18.08
N PRO A 418 4.93 -7.41 19.01
CA PRO A 418 4.25 -6.88 20.17
C PRO A 418 5.17 -6.00 21.01
N THR A 419 4.66 -4.84 21.41
CA THR A 419 5.40 -3.84 22.20
C THR A 419 6.03 -4.43 23.45
N GLY A 420 5.34 -5.36 24.11
CA GLY A 420 5.87 -6.06 25.28
C GLY A 420 7.08 -6.94 25.00
N LYS A 421 7.03 -7.75 23.92
CA LYS A 421 8.16 -8.59 23.49
C LYS A 421 9.35 -7.73 23.08
N PHE A 422 9.10 -6.62 22.38
CA PHE A 422 10.15 -5.68 22.00
C PHE A 422 10.82 -5.04 23.24
N ASN A 423 10.04 -4.57 24.22
CA ASN A 423 10.62 -4.00 25.44
C ASN A 423 11.31 -5.04 26.33
N ALA A 424 10.86 -6.29 26.32
CA ALA A 424 11.56 -7.39 26.99
C ALA A 424 12.95 -7.61 26.36
N LEU A 425 13.02 -7.64 25.03
CA LEU A 425 14.30 -7.69 24.31
C LEU A 425 15.21 -6.51 24.69
N LEU A 426 14.70 -5.27 24.64
CA LEU A 426 15.52 -4.09 24.95
C LEU A 426 16.08 -4.12 26.38
N ALA A 427 15.31 -4.63 27.33
CA ALA A 427 15.74 -4.79 28.72
C ALA A 427 16.88 -5.82 28.85
N GLU A 428 16.76 -6.97 28.17
CA GLU A 428 17.78 -8.01 28.11
C GLU A 428 19.07 -7.47 27.49
N LEU A 429 18.97 -6.84 26.31
CA LEU A 429 20.11 -6.26 25.60
C LEU A 429 20.84 -5.21 26.44
N THR A 430 20.09 -4.37 27.17
CA THR A 430 20.67 -3.33 28.04
C THR A 430 21.34 -3.95 29.26
N ALA A 431 20.85 -5.07 29.77
CA ALA A 431 21.42 -5.78 30.91
C ALA A 431 22.71 -6.52 30.54
N GLU A 432 22.73 -7.20 29.40
CA GLU A 432 23.91 -7.92 28.88
C GLU A 432 24.98 -6.95 28.38
N HIS A 433 24.56 -5.96 27.59
CA HIS A 433 25.44 -5.00 26.94
C HIS A 433 24.93 -3.57 27.16
N PRO A 434 25.25 -2.96 28.31
CA PRO A 434 24.87 -1.58 28.57
C PRO A 434 25.54 -0.61 27.57
N HIS A 435 24.82 0.44 27.16
CA HIS A 435 25.37 1.47 26.27
C HIS A 435 26.62 2.14 26.90
N PRO A 436 27.71 2.40 26.15
CA PRO A 436 28.90 3.04 26.71
C PRO A 436 28.61 4.44 27.27
N VAL A 437 29.27 4.81 28.36
CA VAL A 437 29.08 6.14 28.97
C VAL A 437 29.90 7.18 28.21
N ARG A 438 29.23 8.12 27.54
CA ARG A 438 29.84 9.31 26.93
C ARG A 438 29.23 10.57 27.53
N GLY A 439 30.07 11.50 27.99
CA GLY A 439 29.59 12.78 28.58
C GLY A 439 29.05 12.67 30.02
N GLY A 440 29.44 11.64 30.78
CA GLY A 440 29.22 11.56 32.23
C GLY A 440 27.90 10.96 32.71
N LYS A 441 26.88 10.82 31.84
CA LYS A 441 25.64 10.07 32.14
C LYS A 441 25.38 9.04 31.06
N GLN A 442 25.02 7.83 31.49
CA GLN A 442 24.65 6.76 30.57
C GLN A 442 23.23 7.02 30.02
N PRO A 443 23.03 7.08 28.70
CA PRO A 443 21.71 7.06 28.10
C PRO A 443 20.98 5.77 28.48
N ARG A 444 19.70 5.89 28.85
CA ARG A 444 18.84 4.75 29.15
C ARG A 444 17.71 4.69 28.14
N ILE A 445 17.37 3.48 27.72
CA ILE A 445 16.15 3.21 26.96
C ILE A 445 15.01 3.13 27.97
N LEU A 446 14.01 4.00 27.79
CA LEU A 446 12.83 4.09 28.64
C LEU A 446 11.74 3.15 28.15
N PHE A 447 11.53 3.18 26.84
CA PHE A 447 10.48 2.45 26.16
C PHE A 447 10.83 2.31 24.68
N GLY A 448 10.43 1.22 24.05
CA GLY A 448 10.49 1.04 22.61
C GLY A 448 9.14 0.62 22.06
N THR A 449 8.80 1.07 20.85
CA THR A 449 7.63 0.57 20.12
C THR A 449 7.92 0.42 18.64
N GLN A 450 7.15 -0.42 17.95
CA GLN A 450 7.14 -0.48 16.49
C GLN A 450 6.03 0.45 15.97
N ALA A 451 6.44 1.62 15.46
CA ALA A 451 5.54 2.64 14.94
C ALA A 451 4.94 2.25 13.57
N SER A 452 5.70 1.54 12.74
CA SER A 452 5.22 1.04 11.44
C SER A 452 5.75 -0.37 11.17
N SER A 453 4.98 -1.19 10.46
CA SER A 453 5.45 -2.47 9.93
C SER A 453 5.97 -2.37 8.51
N ARG A 454 5.65 -1.31 7.76
CA ARG A 454 5.86 -1.22 6.31
C ARG A 454 6.65 0.03 5.89
N PRO A 455 7.99 0.07 6.06
CA PRO A 455 8.85 -0.99 6.63
C PRO A 455 8.82 -1.03 8.16
N PRO A 456 9.35 -2.11 8.78
CA PRO A 456 9.49 -2.23 10.23
C PRO A 456 10.30 -1.06 10.80
N THR A 457 9.59 -0.16 11.48
CA THR A 457 10.13 1.08 12.01
C THR A 457 9.93 1.10 13.52
N PHE A 458 11.04 1.00 14.24
CA PHE A 458 11.11 1.00 15.69
C PHE A 458 11.50 2.39 16.20
N VAL A 459 10.79 2.87 17.21
CA VAL A 459 11.06 4.14 17.89
C VAL A 459 11.48 3.83 19.32
N LEU A 460 12.68 4.26 19.68
CA LEU A 460 13.24 4.16 21.02
C LEU A 460 13.11 5.49 21.75
N PHE A 461 12.37 5.51 22.86
CA PHE A 461 12.34 6.63 23.78
C PHE A 461 13.51 6.51 24.75
N THR A 462 14.38 7.51 24.79
CA THR A 462 15.64 7.42 25.55
C THR A 462 15.88 8.67 26.38
N THR A 463 16.68 8.57 27.45
CA THR A 463 17.08 9.76 28.25
C THR A 463 18.24 10.54 27.63
N GLY A 464 18.78 10.06 26.51
CA GLY A 464 19.98 10.61 25.88
C GLY A 464 20.26 9.93 24.55
N PHE A 465 21.20 10.48 23.80
CA PHE A 465 21.56 9.98 22.48
C PHE A 465 22.20 8.58 22.56
N LEU A 466 21.72 7.64 21.74
CA LEU A 466 22.37 6.33 21.54
C LEU A 466 23.32 6.38 20.34
N ASP A 467 24.56 5.95 20.57
CA ASP A 467 25.61 5.89 19.55
C ASP A 467 25.14 5.04 18.35
N PRO A 468 25.53 5.40 17.11
CA PRO A 468 25.14 4.66 15.92
C PRO A 468 25.51 3.17 15.97
N GLN A 469 26.65 2.83 16.59
CA GLN A 469 27.06 1.44 16.80
C GLN A 469 26.07 0.65 17.66
N TYR A 470 25.57 1.25 18.76
CA TYR A 470 24.60 0.59 19.63
C TYR A 470 23.24 0.41 18.95
N ARG A 471 22.83 1.39 18.13
CA ARG A 471 21.62 1.23 17.30
C ARG A 471 21.76 0.11 16.27
N ARG A 472 22.93 -0.01 15.62
CA ARG A 472 23.23 -1.14 14.72
C ARG A 472 23.21 -2.48 15.44
N PHE A 473 23.72 -2.54 16.67
CA PHE A 473 23.63 -3.71 17.54
C PHE A 473 22.17 -4.10 17.83
N ILE A 474 21.32 -3.14 18.20
CA ILE A 474 19.87 -3.39 18.39
C ILE A 474 19.23 -3.90 17.10
N THR A 475 19.52 -3.26 15.95
CA THR A 475 19.01 -3.70 14.64
C THR A 475 19.46 -5.13 14.30
N ARG A 476 20.73 -5.49 14.56
CA ARG A 476 21.24 -6.85 14.36
C ARG A 476 20.47 -7.84 15.23
N ARG A 477 20.30 -7.56 16.53
CA ARG A 477 19.56 -8.41 17.46
C ARG A 477 18.09 -8.58 17.08
N LEU A 478 17.45 -7.53 16.59
CA LEU A 478 16.10 -7.61 16.03
C LEU A 478 16.02 -8.61 14.86
N ARG A 479 17.01 -8.58 13.95
CA ARG A 479 17.06 -9.52 12.84
C ARG A 479 17.28 -10.95 13.29
N GLU A 480 18.23 -11.15 14.20
CA GLU A 480 18.59 -12.50 14.64
C GLU A 480 17.45 -13.19 15.41
N ILE A 481 16.64 -12.44 16.17
CA ILE A 481 15.54 -13.00 17.00
C ILE A 481 14.21 -13.07 16.24
N PHE A 482 13.85 -12.01 15.52
CA PHE A 482 12.52 -11.88 14.88
C PHE A 482 12.57 -12.05 13.36
N GLY A 483 13.74 -12.30 12.78
CA GLY A 483 13.92 -12.50 11.35
C GLY A 483 14.07 -11.20 10.58
N PHE A 484 13.05 -10.80 9.82
CA PHE A 484 13.12 -9.67 8.86
C PHE A 484 13.99 -9.91 7.63
N GLU A 485 14.07 -11.16 7.17
CA GLU A 485 14.74 -11.47 5.90
C GLU A 485 14.02 -10.73 4.76
N GLY A 486 14.78 -10.00 3.94
CA GLY A 486 14.23 -9.26 2.79
C GLY A 486 13.57 -7.94 3.10
N THR A 487 13.55 -7.46 4.35
CA THR A 487 13.07 -6.10 4.67
C THR A 487 14.12 -5.23 5.36
N PRO A 488 14.23 -3.93 5.01
CA PRO A 488 14.97 -2.98 5.82
C PRO A 488 14.31 -2.80 7.19
N ILE A 489 15.12 -2.54 8.23
CA ILE A 489 14.66 -2.18 9.56
C ILE A 489 15.12 -0.75 9.86
N ASN A 490 14.18 0.11 10.25
CA ASN A 490 14.47 1.47 10.67
C ASN A 490 14.43 1.55 12.19
N VAL A 491 15.52 1.99 12.82
CA VAL A 491 15.58 2.23 14.28
C VAL A 491 15.81 3.71 14.53
N ASN A 492 14.73 4.40 14.89
CA ASN A 492 14.72 5.79 15.26
C ASN A 492 14.78 5.95 16.78
N MET A 493 15.24 7.10 17.24
CA MET A 493 15.23 7.42 18.66
C MET A 493 14.67 8.82 18.91
N ARG A 494 13.98 8.97 20.03
CA ARG A 494 13.46 10.23 20.54
C ARG A 494 14.01 10.44 21.94
N VAL A 495 14.81 11.50 22.10
CA VAL A 495 15.47 11.84 23.37
C VAL A 495 14.50 12.65 24.24
N ARG A 496 14.34 12.24 25.50
CA ARG A 496 13.36 12.81 26.43
C ARG A 496 14.02 13.38 27.68
N GLU A 497 13.60 14.59 28.01
CA GLU A 497 13.94 15.25 29.26
C GLU A 497 12.93 14.90 30.35
N ARG A 498 13.42 14.77 31.58
CA ARG A 498 12.56 14.47 32.72
C ARG A 498 11.81 15.73 33.12
N ARG A 499 10.49 15.65 33.33
CA ARG A 499 9.68 16.79 33.79
C ARG A 499 10.27 17.35 35.07
N LYS A 500 10.44 18.68 35.13
CA LYS A 500 10.82 19.36 36.38
C LYS A 500 9.67 19.23 37.36
N ARG A 501 9.93 18.61 38.53
CA ARG A 501 8.98 18.61 39.64
C ARG A 501 8.75 20.07 40.07
N THR A 502 7.54 20.56 39.85
CA THR A 502 7.07 21.87 40.30
C THR A 502 6.85 21.90 41.80
#